data_AF-A0A554XNK1-F1
#
_entry.id   AF-A0A554XNK1-F1
#
_cell.length_a   1.000
_cell.length_b   1.000
_cell.length_c   1.000
_cell.angle_alpha   90.00
_cell.angle_beta   90.00
_cell.angle_gamma   90.00
#
_symmetry.space_group_name_H-M   'P 1'
#
loop_
_entity.id
_entity.type
_entity.pdbx_description
1 polymer ?
#
loop_
_entity_poly.entity_id
_entity_poly.type
_entity_poly.pdbx_seq_one_letter_code
_entity_poly.pdbx_strand_id
1 'polypeptide(L)'
;MALYLIGDVQGCDGALQHLLDEIGFSPSRDRLVLLGDLVNRGPASLAVLRRLQALESSADALLGNHDLHLLAVAAGVRPPHRNDTLDGILGAPDRAALLDWLRQRPLAMAVHGWLLVHAGVLPQWSAAQVLSLAAEVQALLRGPDLTDWLHQMYGNQPDRWSDDLQGPARWRVIVNALTRLRFCTAEGVMEFATKDSAADAPAGYLPWFDVPGRRCAGTPVAFGHWSTLGPLQRADLLALDTGCVWGGQLSAACLPHAPVADARQVEIIRIPCPQAQAPGRGM
;
A
#
# COMPACT_ATOMS: atom_id res chain seq x y z
N MET A 1 -15.48 2.69 19.23
CA MET A 1 -15.00 3.00 17.87
C MET A 1 -13.77 2.18 17.61
N ALA A 2 -13.92 1.09 16.87
CA ALA A 2 -12.78 0.30 16.45
C ALA A 2 -12.16 0.92 15.20
N LEU A 3 -10.85 0.79 15.06
CA LEU A 3 -10.15 1.10 13.82
C LEU A 3 -9.65 -0.20 13.23
N TYR A 4 -10.01 -0.49 11.98
CA TYR A 4 -9.51 -1.64 11.26
C TYR A 4 -8.51 -1.21 10.19
N LEU A 5 -7.33 -1.81 10.22
CA LEU A 5 -6.37 -1.73 9.12
C LEU A 5 -6.60 -2.92 8.20
N ILE A 6 -6.73 -2.70 6.90
CA ILE A 6 -6.98 -3.79 5.93
C ILE A 6 -5.85 -3.81 4.91
N GLY A 7 -5.33 -5.00 4.61
CA GLY A 7 -4.30 -5.21 3.59
C GLY A 7 -4.81 -5.05 2.16
N ASP A 8 -4.01 -5.48 1.20
CA ASP A 8 -4.23 -5.31 -0.24
C ASP A 8 -5.52 -6.00 -0.71
N VAL A 9 -6.45 -5.18 -1.24
CA VAL A 9 -7.76 -5.65 -1.74
C VAL A 9 -7.68 -6.03 -3.21
N GLN A 10 -6.95 -5.26 -4.02
CA GLN A 10 -6.69 -5.49 -5.44
C GLN A 10 -7.95 -5.89 -6.22
N GLY A 11 -9.01 -5.09 -6.11
CA GLY A 11 -10.26 -5.30 -6.84
C GLY A 11 -11.12 -6.48 -6.37
N CYS A 12 -10.79 -7.15 -5.25
CA CYS A 12 -11.61 -8.21 -4.66
C CYS A 12 -12.76 -7.66 -3.79
N ASP A 13 -13.68 -6.89 -4.39
CA ASP A 13 -14.79 -6.24 -3.65
C ASP A 13 -15.67 -7.22 -2.85
N GLY A 14 -15.93 -8.42 -3.39
CA GLY A 14 -16.70 -9.44 -2.68
C GLY A 14 -16.02 -9.93 -1.40
N ALA A 15 -14.68 -10.04 -1.43
CA ALA A 15 -13.90 -10.40 -0.24
C ALA A 15 -13.87 -9.25 0.77
N LEU A 16 -13.76 -8.01 0.29
CA LEU A 16 -13.88 -6.82 1.14
C LEU A 16 -15.25 -6.77 1.83
N GLN A 17 -16.35 -6.98 1.11
CA GLN A 17 -17.70 -7.07 1.70
C GLN A 17 -17.77 -8.16 2.77
N HIS A 18 -17.31 -9.38 2.46
CA HIS A 18 -17.32 -10.49 3.41
C HIS A 18 -16.53 -10.18 4.69
N LEU A 19 -15.36 -9.55 4.56
CA LEU A 19 -14.57 -9.11 5.71
C LEU A 19 -15.32 -8.06 6.55
N LEU A 20 -15.98 -7.09 5.91
CA LEU A 20 -16.77 -6.06 6.60
C LEU A 20 -17.97 -6.67 7.34
N ASP A 21 -18.61 -7.69 6.77
CA ASP A 21 -19.69 -8.43 7.42
C ASP A 21 -19.18 -9.22 8.63
N GLU A 22 -18.04 -9.90 8.49
CA GLU A 22 -17.42 -10.72 9.55
C GLU A 22 -17.04 -9.87 10.76
N ILE A 23 -16.43 -8.70 10.55
CA ILE A 23 -16.09 -7.78 11.65
C ILE A 23 -17.30 -6.97 12.14
N GLY A 24 -18.48 -7.18 11.55
CA GLY A 24 -19.68 -6.41 11.83
C GLY A 24 -19.45 -4.91 11.69
N PHE A 25 -18.75 -4.47 10.64
CA PHE A 25 -18.38 -3.07 10.44
C PHE A 25 -19.61 -2.17 10.37
N SER A 26 -19.54 -1.00 11.03
CA SER A 26 -20.54 0.04 10.81
C SER A 26 -19.91 1.43 10.74
N PRO A 27 -20.20 2.20 9.67
CA PRO A 27 -19.61 3.51 9.48
C PRO A 27 -20.00 4.54 10.56
N SER A 28 -21.09 4.30 11.30
CA SER A 28 -21.49 5.21 12.38
C SER A 28 -20.67 5.04 13.67
N ARG A 29 -19.92 3.94 13.80
CA ARG A 29 -19.15 3.62 15.02
C ARG A 29 -17.70 3.25 14.75
N ASP A 30 -17.35 2.81 13.54
CA ASP A 30 -16.06 2.22 13.23
C ASP A 30 -15.35 2.96 12.10
N ARG A 31 -14.02 2.80 12.03
CA ARG A 31 -13.16 3.38 11.00
C ARG A 31 -12.38 2.30 10.28
N LEU A 32 -12.13 2.50 8.99
CA LEU A 32 -11.23 1.66 8.18
C LEU A 32 -10.06 2.50 7.66
N VAL A 33 -8.88 1.88 7.58
CA VAL A 33 -7.77 2.36 6.75
C VAL A 33 -7.25 1.20 5.91
N LEU A 34 -7.35 1.31 4.59
CA LEU A 34 -6.79 0.33 3.67
C LEU A 34 -5.32 0.69 3.37
N LEU A 35 -4.44 -0.31 3.36
CA LEU A 35 -3.00 -0.09 3.24
C LEU A 35 -2.50 0.05 1.78
N GLY A 36 -3.38 0.42 0.85
CA GLY A 36 -3.07 0.60 -0.56
C GLY A 36 -3.43 -0.60 -1.43
N ASP A 37 -3.10 -0.51 -2.72
CA ASP A 37 -3.44 -1.49 -3.76
C ASP A 37 -4.93 -1.87 -3.70
N LEU A 38 -5.77 -0.85 -3.82
CA LEU A 38 -7.23 -0.96 -3.79
C LEU A 38 -7.74 -1.62 -5.08
N VAL A 39 -7.07 -1.31 -6.18
CA VAL A 39 -7.48 -1.64 -7.55
C VAL A 39 -6.49 -2.57 -8.23
N ASN A 40 -6.88 -2.96 -9.45
CA ASN A 40 -6.13 -3.76 -10.39
C ASN A 40 -6.07 -5.25 -10.01
N ARG A 41 -5.68 -6.10 -10.98
CA ARG A 41 -5.62 -7.57 -10.88
C ARG A 41 -6.97 -8.26 -10.70
N GLY A 42 -7.71 -7.96 -9.64
CA GLY A 42 -9.01 -8.54 -9.35
C GLY A 42 -10.15 -7.96 -10.20
N PRO A 43 -11.31 -8.62 -10.24
CA PRO A 43 -12.34 -8.35 -11.24
C PRO A 43 -13.16 -7.09 -10.98
N ALA A 44 -13.16 -6.55 -9.76
CA ALA A 44 -14.15 -5.56 -9.32
C ALA A 44 -13.54 -4.26 -8.76
N SER A 45 -12.42 -3.79 -9.34
CA SER A 45 -11.74 -2.54 -8.96
C SER A 45 -12.68 -1.32 -8.86
N LEU A 46 -13.64 -1.19 -9.79
CA LEU A 46 -14.62 -0.10 -9.77
C LEU A 46 -15.53 -0.16 -8.53
N ALA A 47 -15.95 -1.36 -8.13
CA ALA A 47 -16.82 -1.54 -6.98
C ALA A 47 -16.09 -1.19 -5.67
N VAL A 48 -14.80 -1.57 -5.56
CA VAL A 48 -13.95 -1.19 -4.41
C VAL A 48 -13.89 0.33 -4.25
N LEU A 49 -13.55 1.08 -5.31
CA LEU A 49 -13.46 2.54 -5.21
C LEU A 49 -14.80 3.19 -4.85
N ARG A 50 -15.90 2.75 -5.48
CA ARG A 50 -17.25 3.28 -5.17
C ARG A 50 -17.66 2.99 -3.73
N ARG A 51 -17.34 1.80 -3.21
CA ARG A 51 -17.59 1.43 -1.82
C ARG A 51 -16.85 2.35 -0.86
N LEU A 52 -15.56 2.55 -1.08
CA LEU A 52 -14.76 3.41 -0.20
C LEU A 52 -15.22 4.87 -0.24
N GLN A 53 -15.61 5.39 -1.41
CA GLN A 53 -16.22 6.70 -1.51
C GLN A 53 -17.53 6.81 -0.73
N ALA A 54 -18.41 5.80 -0.84
CA ALA A 54 -19.69 5.77 -0.15
C ALA A 54 -19.58 5.69 1.38
N LEU A 55 -18.43 5.23 1.90
CA LEU A 55 -18.13 5.22 3.33
C LEU A 55 -17.66 6.58 3.87
N GLU A 56 -17.42 7.55 2.98
CA GLU A 56 -17.03 8.93 3.29
C GLU A 56 -15.92 9.00 4.35
N SER A 57 -16.16 9.72 5.45
CA SER A 57 -15.22 9.88 6.55
C SER A 57 -14.98 8.61 7.36
N SER A 58 -15.67 7.51 7.08
CA SER A 58 -15.51 6.25 7.83
C SER A 58 -14.42 5.36 7.24
N ALA A 59 -14.00 5.60 6.00
CA ALA A 59 -12.94 4.87 5.34
C ALA A 59 -11.85 5.81 4.82
N ASP A 60 -10.60 5.46 5.08
CA ASP A 60 -9.44 6.05 4.43
C ASP A 60 -8.59 4.98 3.75
N ALA A 61 -7.62 5.41 2.96
CA ALA A 61 -6.70 4.50 2.29
C ALA A 61 -5.36 5.17 2.05
N LEU A 62 -4.29 4.37 2.04
CA LEU A 62 -3.02 4.74 1.45
C LEU A 62 -3.05 4.53 -0.07
N LEU A 63 -2.10 5.13 -0.78
CA LEU A 63 -1.81 4.79 -2.17
C LEU A 63 -0.77 3.67 -2.24
N GLY A 64 -1.09 2.62 -2.98
CA GLY A 64 -0.15 1.60 -3.41
C GLY A 64 0.36 1.79 -4.84
N ASN A 65 1.21 0.89 -5.32
CA ASN A 65 1.79 1.00 -6.66
C ASN A 65 0.74 0.77 -7.75
N HIS A 66 -0.27 -0.08 -7.53
CA HIS A 66 -1.34 -0.29 -8.50
C HIS A 66 -2.32 0.88 -8.55
N ASP A 67 -2.49 1.61 -7.44
CA ASP A 67 -3.30 2.82 -7.40
C ASP A 67 -2.63 3.97 -8.19
N LEU A 68 -1.32 4.16 -7.98
CA LEU A 68 -0.51 5.10 -8.78
C LEU A 68 -0.49 4.71 -10.26
N HIS A 69 -0.44 3.41 -10.56
CA HIS A 69 -0.51 2.92 -11.93
C HIS A 69 -1.86 3.27 -12.60
N LEU A 70 -2.98 3.11 -11.91
CA LEU A 70 -4.29 3.54 -12.40
C LEU A 70 -4.30 5.04 -12.74
N LEU A 71 -3.75 5.90 -11.88
CA LEU A 71 -3.65 7.34 -12.17
C LEU A 71 -2.81 7.61 -13.43
N ALA A 72 -1.70 6.91 -13.62
CA ALA A 72 -0.85 7.03 -14.80
C ALA A 72 -1.56 6.57 -16.09
N VAL A 73 -2.26 5.43 -16.05
CA VAL A 73 -3.01 4.94 -17.21
C VAL A 73 -4.16 5.90 -17.55
N ALA A 74 -4.89 6.36 -16.54
CA ALA A 74 -5.98 7.32 -16.74
C ALA A 74 -5.51 8.66 -17.31
N ALA A 75 -4.29 9.11 -16.98
CA ALA A 75 -3.69 10.32 -17.53
C ALA A 75 -3.05 10.11 -18.91
N GLY A 76 -3.06 8.88 -19.46
CA GLY A 76 -2.43 8.57 -20.75
C GLY A 76 -0.90 8.47 -20.71
N VAL A 77 -0.30 8.51 -19.51
CA VAL A 77 1.15 8.46 -19.27
C VAL A 77 1.71 7.05 -19.51
N ARG A 78 0.89 6.03 -19.25
CA ARG A 78 1.23 4.62 -19.50
C ARG A 78 0.11 3.93 -20.27
N PRO A 79 0.45 3.04 -21.20
CA PRO A 79 -0.53 2.12 -21.74
C PRO A 79 -0.98 1.14 -20.63
N PRO A 80 -2.24 0.67 -20.67
CA PRO A 80 -2.67 -0.43 -19.81
C PRO A 80 -1.87 -1.70 -20.14
N HIS A 81 -1.58 -2.50 -19.14
CA HIS A 81 -0.99 -3.80 -19.29
C HIS A 81 -2.07 -4.87 -19.53
N ARG A 82 -1.72 -5.97 -20.23
CA ARG A 82 -2.66 -7.05 -20.58
C ARG A 82 -3.38 -7.73 -19.39
N ASN A 83 -2.82 -7.61 -18.19
CA ASN A 83 -3.36 -8.22 -16.97
C ASN A 83 -4.04 -7.18 -16.07
N ASP A 84 -4.20 -5.95 -16.56
CA ASP A 84 -4.90 -4.91 -15.81
C ASP A 84 -6.41 -5.13 -15.87
N THR A 85 -7.10 -4.74 -14.81
CA THR A 85 -8.56 -4.82 -14.67
C THR A 85 -9.17 -3.45 -14.39
N LEU A 86 -8.65 -2.45 -15.11
CA LEU A 86 -8.94 -1.03 -14.88
C LEU A 86 -10.03 -0.47 -15.80
N ASP A 87 -10.38 -1.17 -16.88
CA ASP A 87 -11.35 -0.69 -17.89
C ASP A 87 -12.67 -0.26 -17.29
N GLY A 88 -13.16 -0.98 -16.28
CA GLY A 88 -14.38 -0.62 -15.55
C GLY A 88 -14.31 0.79 -14.97
N ILE A 89 -13.17 1.19 -14.39
CA ILE A 89 -12.95 2.54 -13.86
C ILE A 89 -12.76 3.54 -15.00
N LEU A 90 -11.96 3.19 -16.01
CA LEU A 90 -11.61 4.08 -17.11
C LEU A 90 -12.80 4.44 -18.01
N GLY A 91 -13.80 3.57 -18.10
CA GLY A 91 -15.06 3.78 -18.82
C GLY A 91 -16.23 4.24 -17.96
N ALA A 92 -16.06 4.40 -16.65
CA ALA A 92 -17.16 4.77 -15.76
C ALA A 92 -17.59 6.24 -15.94
N PRO A 93 -18.90 6.56 -15.87
CA PRO A 93 -19.38 7.94 -15.98
C PRO A 93 -18.89 8.84 -14.83
N ASP A 94 -18.67 8.26 -13.64
CA ASP A 94 -18.14 8.89 -12.43
C ASP A 94 -16.60 8.78 -12.31
N ARG A 95 -15.90 8.35 -13.39
CA ARG A 95 -14.44 8.20 -13.42
C ARG A 95 -13.69 9.40 -12.83
N ALA A 96 -14.06 10.62 -13.21
CA ALA A 96 -13.36 11.82 -12.75
C ALA A 96 -13.39 11.91 -11.21
N ALA A 97 -14.57 11.75 -10.60
CA ALA A 97 -14.72 11.76 -9.15
C ALA A 97 -13.96 10.60 -8.47
N LEU A 98 -13.93 9.42 -9.09
CA LEU A 98 -13.17 8.26 -8.60
C LEU A 98 -11.66 8.53 -8.56
N LEU A 99 -11.11 9.04 -9.66
CA LEU A 99 -9.69 9.36 -9.76
C LEU A 99 -9.30 10.56 -8.89
N ASP A 100 -10.18 11.56 -8.79
CA ASP A 100 -9.98 12.72 -7.91
C ASP A 100 -9.97 12.31 -6.44
N TRP A 101 -10.85 11.41 -6.01
CA TRP A 101 -10.79 10.88 -4.64
C TRP A 101 -9.51 10.09 -4.38
N LEU A 102 -9.09 9.26 -5.36
CA LEU A 102 -7.92 8.40 -5.24
C LEU A 102 -6.64 9.23 -5.10
N ARG A 103 -6.41 10.22 -5.98
CA ARG A 103 -5.22 11.08 -5.92
C ARG A 103 -5.11 11.94 -4.65
N GLN A 104 -6.18 12.03 -3.86
CA GLN A 104 -6.16 12.73 -2.57
C GLN A 104 -5.64 11.85 -1.42
N ARG A 105 -5.52 10.53 -1.61
CA ARG A 105 -5.03 9.60 -0.61
C ARG A 105 -3.53 9.84 -0.32
N PRO A 106 -3.08 9.68 0.94
CA PRO A 106 -1.67 9.81 1.30
C PRO A 106 -0.86 8.56 0.93
N LEU A 107 0.48 8.69 0.88
CA LEU A 107 1.39 7.54 0.78
C LEU A 107 1.77 6.94 2.14
N ALA A 108 1.61 7.71 3.22
CA ALA A 108 1.85 7.25 4.58
C ALA A 108 0.93 7.98 5.56
N MET A 109 0.58 7.33 6.66
CA MET A 109 -0.23 7.91 7.73
C MET A 109 0.33 7.53 9.09
N ALA A 110 0.08 8.38 10.10
CA ALA A 110 0.33 8.06 11.49
C ALA A 110 -1.00 7.98 12.25
N VAL A 111 -1.29 6.84 12.86
CA VAL A 111 -2.60 6.55 13.44
C VAL A 111 -2.44 5.71 14.70
N HIS A 112 -2.97 6.15 15.85
CA HIS A 112 -2.88 5.44 17.14
C HIS A 112 -1.45 4.97 17.51
N GLY A 113 -0.41 5.74 17.15
CA GLY A 113 1.00 5.40 17.40
C GLY A 113 1.64 4.51 16.33
N TRP A 114 0.89 4.08 15.31
CA TRP A 114 1.37 3.29 14.19
C TRP A 114 1.76 4.16 13.02
N LEU A 115 2.85 3.78 12.34
CA LEU A 115 3.16 4.25 11.00
C LEU A 115 2.54 3.28 9.99
N LEU A 116 1.69 3.80 9.12
CA LEU A 116 1.06 3.06 8.03
C LEU A 116 1.75 3.43 6.73
N VAL A 117 2.24 2.42 5.99
CA VAL A 117 2.82 2.56 4.64
C VAL A 117 2.32 1.42 3.76
N HIS A 118 2.33 1.58 2.43
CA HIS A 118 1.93 0.47 1.56
C HIS A 118 2.99 -0.64 1.51
N ALA A 119 4.26 -0.30 1.25
CA ALA A 119 5.33 -1.28 1.09
C ALA A 119 6.37 -1.26 2.22
N GLY A 120 7.24 -0.26 2.27
CA GLY A 120 8.31 -0.25 3.26
C GLY A 120 8.96 1.11 3.51
N VAL A 121 9.90 1.12 4.45
CA VAL A 121 10.63 2.32 4.89
C VAL A 121 12.13 2.09 4.74
N LEU A 122 12.83 3.04 4.12
CA LEU A 122 14.29 2.99 4.02
C LEU A 122 14.96 3.21 5.39
N PRO A 123 16.10 2.55 5.69
CA PRO A 123 16.75 2.61 7.00
C PRO A 123 17.17 4.02 7.43
N GLN A 124 17.40 4.92 6.47
CA GLN A 124 17.78 6.31 6.69
C GLN A 124 16.64 7.19 7.19
N TRP A 125 15.39 6.73 7.17
CA TRP A 125 14.23 7.56 7.48
C TRP A 125 13.68 7.28 8.87
N SER A 126 13.50 8.34 9.66
CA SER A 126 12.65 8.27 10.85
C SER A 126 11.17 8.27 10.46
N ALA A 127 10.27 7.86 11.37
CA ALA A 127 8.83 7.90 11.12
C ALA A 127 8.34 9.31 10.76
N ALA A 128 8.87 10.35 11.41
CA ALA A 128 8.54 11.74 11.08
C ALA A 128 9.01 12.13 9.66
N GLN A 129 10.18 11.67 9.24
CA GLN A 129 10.66 11.89 7.87
C GLN A 129 9.77 11.18 6.86
N VAL A 130 9.33 9.94 7.13
CA VAL A 130 8.40 9.21 6.24
C VAL A 130 7.14 10.03 5.98
N LEU A 131 6.52 10.58 7.03
CA LEU A 131 5.31 11.39 6.90
C LEU A 131 5.56 12.68 6.09
N SER A 132 6.70 13.35 6.33
CA SER A 132 7.07 14.55 5.58
C SER A 132 7.34 14.26 4.10
N LEU A 133 8.03 13.17 3.79
CA LEU A 133 8.34 12.75 2.42
C LEU A 133 7.08 12.30 1.68
N ALA A 134 6.18 11.58 2.36
CA ALA A 134 4.88 11.22 1.82
C ALA A 134 4.03 12.46 1.50
N ALA A 135 4.04 13.48 2.37
CA ALA A 135 3.33 14.74 2.14
C ALA A 135 3.88 15.53 0.94
N GLU A 136 5.20 15.48 0.71
CA GLU A 136 5.85 16.09 -0.47
C GLU A 136 5.27 15.53 -1.77
N VAL A 137 5.24 14.19 -1.89
CA VAL A 137 4.66 13.54 -3.08
C VAL A 137 3.15 13.71 -3.16
N GLN A 138 2.45 13.72 -2.02
CA GLN A 138 1.02 13.98 -1.97
C GLN A 138 0.66 15.37 -2.50
N ALA A 139 1.50 16.39 -2.26
CA ALA A 139 1.28 17.72 -2.82
C ALA A 139 1.35 17.71 -4.37
N LEU A 140 2.28 16.94 -4.95
CA LEU A 140 2.40 16.75 -6.40
C LEU A 140 1.17 16.02 -6.96
N LEU A 141 0.77 14.93 -6.29
CA LEU A 141 -0.44 14.17 -6.62
C LEU A 141 -1.71 15.02 -6.61
N ARG A 142 -1.78 16.07 -5.79
CA ARG A 142 -2.94 16.98 -5.69
C ARG A 142 -2.80 18.23 -6.56
N GLY A 143 -1.62 18.47 -7.12
CA GLY A 143 -1.29 19.66 -7.90
C GLY A 143 -1.86 19.68 -9.31
N PRO A 144 -1.82 20.84 -10.00
CA PRO A 144 -2.29 20.96 -11.37
C PRO A 144 -1.44 20.16 -12.37
N ASP A 145 -0.15 19.98 -12.09
CA ASP A 145 0.83 19.35 -13.00
C ASP A 145 0.93 17.81 -12.82
N LEU A 146 -0.18 17.16 -12.43
CA LEU A 146 -0.21 15.73 -12.12
C LEU A 146 0.35 14.87 -13.26
N THR A 147 -0.05 15.14 -14.50
CA THR A 147 0.36 14.34 -15.68
C THR A 147 1.87 14.37 -15.88
N ASP A 148 2.49 15.54 -15.77
CA ASP A 148 3.95 15.70 -15.93
C ASP A 148 4.71 14.97 -14.81
N TRP A 149 4.20 15.05 -13.59
CA TRP A 149 4.77 14.33 -12.46
C TRP A 149 4.63 12.80 -12.60
N LEU A 150 3.49 12.30 -13.10
CA LEU A 150 3.27 10.87 -13.33
C LEU A 150 4.28 10.28 -14.33
N HIS A 151 4.77 11.06 -15.30
CA HIS A 151 5.87 10.62 -16.18
C HIS A 151 7.18 10.39 -15.41
N GLN A 152 7.42 11.19 -14.37
CA GLN A 152 8.69 11.24 -13.65
C GLN A 152 8.80 10.18 -12.55
N MET A 153 7.68 9.69 -12.01
CA MET A 153 7.68 8.70 -10.93
C MET A 153 8.18 7.32 -11.38
N TYR A 154 8.21 7.03 -12.69
CA TYR A 154 8.66 5.73 -13.20
C TYR A 154 10.17 5.61 -13.24
N GLY A 155 10.65 4.39 -12.99
CA GLY A 155 12.06 4.02 -13.03
C GLY A 155 12.55 3.45 -11.71
N ASN A 156 13.69 2.77 -11.77
CA ASN A 156 14.30 2.14 -10.60
C ASN A 156 15.52 2.91 -10.07
N GLN A 157 15.92 4.01 -10.73
CA GLN A 157 17.07 4.82 -10.36
C GLN A 157 16.66 6.27 -10.05
N PRO A 158 17.20 6.91 -9.00
CA PRO A 158 18.12 6.34 -8.01
C PRO A 158 17.47 5.23 -7.17
N ASP A 159 18.26 4.26 -6.75
CA ASP A 159 17.83 3.13 -5.92
C ASP A 159 18.13 3.32 -4.43
N ARG A 160 18.71 4.46 -4.04
CA ARG A 160 19.07 4.78 -2.65
C ARG A 160 18.74 6.22 -2.30
N TRP A 161 18.40 6.46 -1.04
CA TRP A 161 18.25 7.81 -0.50
C TRP A 161 19.58 8.55 -0.35
N SER A 162 19.58 9.82 -0.72
CA SER A 162 20.56 10.83 -0.28
C SER A 162 19.81 12.11 0.03
N ASP A 163 20.22 12.82 1.09
CA ASP A 163 19.62 14.10 1.46
C ASP A 163 19.83 15.18 0.38
N ASP A 164 20.84 14.99 -0.49
CA ASP A 164 21.11 15.86 -1.64
C ASP A 164 20.15 15.65 -2.82
N LEU A 165 19.31 14.60 -2.80
CA LEU A 165 18.36 14.36 -3.88
C LEU A 165 17.32 15.48 -3.95
N GLN A 166 17.10 15.98 -5.16
CA GLN A 166 16.11 17.01 -5.49
C GLN A 166 15.18 16.56 -6.62
N GLY A 167 13.99 17.16 -6.66
CA GLY A 167 13.04 17.03 -7.78
C GLY A 167 12.70 15.58 -8.17
N PRO A 168 12.65 15.25 -9.47
CA PRO A 168 12.20 13.94 -9.96
C PRO A 168 12.92 12.74 -9.32
N ALA A 169 14.23 12.86 -9.13
CA ALA A 169 15.06 11.79 -8.56
C ALA A 169 14.69 11.52 -7.09
N ARG A 170 14.45 12.59 -6.31
CA ARG A 170 13.99 12.51 -4.93
C ARG A 170 12.62 11.84 -4.83
N TRP A 171 11.65 12.33 -5.61
CA TRP A 171 10.28 11.82 -5.57
C TRP A 171 10.19 10.35 -5.97
N ARG A 172 10.98 9.94 -6.96
CA ARG A 172 11.04 8.54 -7.38
C ARG A 172 11.54 7.62 -6.29
N VAL A 173 12.55 8.02 -5.51
CA VAL A 173 13.02 7.24 -4.35
C VAL A 173 11.92 7.14 -3.29
N ILE A 174 11.21 8.24 -3.01
CA ILE A 174 10.08 8.26 -2.07
C ILE A 174 8.98 7.27 -2.52
N VAL A 175 8.53 7.37 -3.77
CA VAL A 175 7.50 6.51 -4.34
C VAL A 175 7.94 5.04 -4.33
N ASN A 176 9.16 4.76 -4.79
CA ASN A 176 9.66 3.39 -4.84
C ASN A 176 9.77 2.77 -3.44
N ALA A 177 10.27 3.51 -2.46
CA ALA A 177 10.35 3.00 -1.09
C ALA A 177 8.95 2.72 -0.52
N LEU A 178 8.05 3.71 -0.57
CA LEU A 178 6.75 3.61 0.10
C LEU A 178 5.77 2.69 -0.62
N THR A 179 5.96 2.41 -1.91
CA THR A 179 5.01 1.61 -2.69
C THR A 179 5.57 0.34 -3.31
N ARG A 180 6.89 0.11 -3.29
CA ARG A 180 7.49 -1.06 -3.99
C ARG A 180 8.53 -1.82 -3.18
N LEU A 181 9.00 -1.29 -2.05
CA LEU A 181 10.11 -1.87 -1.29
C LEU A 181 9.76 -3.20 -0.63
N ARG A 182 10.67 -4.17 -0.80
CA ARG A 182 10.67 -5.43 -0.04
C ARG A 182 12.01 -5.63 0.65
N PHE A 183 13.08 -5.59 -0.15
CA PHE A 183 14.44 -5.77 0.34
C PHE A 183 15.31 -4.52 0.10
N CYS A 184 16.24 -4.26 1.02
CA CYS A 184 17.31 -3.29 0.84
C CYS A 184 18.59 -3.67 1.59
N THR A 185 19.70 -3.02 1.24
CA THR A 185 20.97 -3.14 1.99
C THR A 185 20.94 -2.30 3.28
N ALA A 186 21.96 -2.42 4.13
CA ALA A 186 22.13 -1.57 5.32
C ALA A 186 22.23 -0.07 4.96
N GLU A 187 22.80 0.23 3.80
CA GLU A 187 22.90 1.57 3.22
C GLU A 187 21.62 1.99 2.48
N GLY A 188 20.55 1.18 2.53
CA GLY A 188 19.26 1.48 1.91
C GLY A 188 19.25 1.47 0.39
N VAL A 189 20.13 0.68 -0.26
CA VAL A 189 20.01 0.40 -1.70
C VAL A 189 18.83 -0.56 -1.89
N MET A 190 17.82 -0.14 -2.64
CA MET A 190 16.58 -0.89 -2.89
C MET A 190 16.78 -1.99 -3.93
N GLU A 191 16.18 -3.16 -3.67
CA GLU A 191 16.19 -4.29 -4.59
C GLU A 191 14.87 -4.37 -5.37
N PHE A 192 14.94 -4.48 -6.71
CA PHE A 192 13.77 -4.55 -7.60
C PHE A 192 13.79 -5.71 -8.60
N ALA A 193 14.89 -6.47 -8.69
CA ALA A 193 15.03 -7.55 -9.66
C ALA A 193 14.40 -8.86 -9.17
N THR A 194 14.32 -9.05 -7.86
CA THR A 194 13.71 -10.23 -7.26
C THR A 194 12.21 -10.23 -7.57
N LYS A 195 11.76 -11.32 -8.18
CA LYS A 195 10.34 -11.53 -8.48
C LYS A 195 9.60 -11.83 -7.18
N ASP A 196 8.31 -11.49 -7.16
CA ASP A 196 7.42 -11.64 -6.00
C ASP A 196 7.52 -13.02 -5.31
N SER A 197 7.79 -14.09 -6.05
CA SER A 197 7.83 -15.48 -5.56
C SER A 197 9.08 -15.91 -4.78
N ALA A 198 10.14 -15.09 -4.71
CA ALA A 198 11.33 -15.49 -3.98
C ALA A 198 11.06 -15.48 -2.46
N ALA A 199 11.24 -16.63 -1.82
CA ALA A 199 11.08 -16.79 -0.38
C ALA A 199 12.19 -16.07 0.42
N ASP A 200 13.38 -15.95 -0.17
CA ASP A 200 14.59 -15.45 0.51
C ASP A 200 15.09 -14.13 -0.10
N ALA A 201 15.67 -13.30 0.77
CA ALA A 201 16.38 -12.11 0.35
C ALA A 201 17.61 -12.48 -0.52
N PRO A 202 17.89 -11.75 -1.61
CA PRO A 202 19.13 -11.92 -2.36
C PRO A 202 20.36 -11.68 -1.47
N ALA A 203 21.50 -12.27 -1.85
CA ALA A 203 22.74 -12.09 -1.13
C ALA A 203 23.10 -10.59 -0.97
N GLY A 204 23.33 -10.16 0.27
CA GLY A 204 23.63 -8.77 0.62
C GLY A 204 22.42 -7.87 0.90
N TYR A 205 21.20 -8.39 0.72
CA TYR A 205 19.95 -7.68 1.02
C TYR A 205 19.25 -8.31 2.23
N LEU A 206 18.44 -7.51 2.90
CA LEU A 206 17.59 -7.91 4.02
C LEU A 206 16.17 -7.45 3.77
N PRO A 207 15.14 -8.12 4.33
CA PRO A 207 13.81 -7.52 4.43
C PRO A 207 13.93 -6.13 5.03
N TRP A 208 13.25 -5.13 4.47
CA TRP A 208 13.47 -3.73 4.85
C TRP A 208 13.30 -3.49 6.35
N PHE A 209 12.44 -4.26 7.02
CA PHE A 209 12.19 -4.18 8.47
C PHE A 209 13.25 -4.91 9.33
N ASP A 210 14.09 -5.75 8.73
CA ASP A 210 15.18 -6.50 9.39
C ASP A 210 16.55 -5.82 9.25
N VAL A 211 16.63 -4.74 8.46
CA VAL A 211 17.87 -3.96 8.34
C VAL A 211 18.28 -3.41 9.72
N PRO A 212 19.54 -3.57 10.17
CA PRO A 212 19.99 -3.04 11.45
C PRO A 212 20.12 -1.52 11.42
N GLY A 213 19.88 -0.87 12.57
CA GLY A 213 20.10 0.57 12.73
C GLY A 213 19.07 1.47 12.04
N ARG A 214 17.91 0.93 11.61
CA ARG A 214 16.81 1.72 11.04
C ARG A 214 16.42 2.87 11.97
N ARG A 215 16.31 4.07 11.41
CA ARG A 215 15.88 5.26 12.16
C ARG A 215 14.41 5.26 12.57
N CYS A 216 13.61 4.37 11.99
CA CYS A 216 12.23 4.13 12.39
C CYS A 216 12.08 3.01 13.44
N ALA A 217 13.18 2.39 13.91
CA ALA A 217 13.13 1.40 14.97
C ALA A 217 12.44 1.96 16.23
N GLY A 218 11.56 1.16 16.84
CA GLY A 218 10.74 1.57 17.98
C GLY A 218 9.42 2.27 17.62
N THR A 219 9.17 2.56 16.33
CA THR A 219 7.83 2.92 15.84
C THR A 219 7.17 1.70 15.22
N PRO A 220 6.01 1.24 15.71
CA PRO A 220 5.34 0.09 15.10
C PRO A 220 4.82 0.44 13.70
N VAL A 221 5.00 -0.48 12.74
CA VAL A 221 4.65 -0.27 11.33
C VAL A 221 3.63 -1.30 10.85
N ALA A 222 2.60 -0.86 10.13
CA ALA A 222 1.70 -1.75 9.40
C ALA A 222 1.80 -1.50 7.89
N PHE A 223 1.89 -2.59 7.11
CA PHE A 223 2.10 -2.53 5.66
C PHE A 223 1.43 -3.69 4.89
N GLY A 224 1.36 -3.52 3.56
CA GLY A 224 0.79 -4.45 2.58
C GLY A 224 1.84 -4.89 1.54
N HIS A 225 1.48 -4.90 0.24
CA HIS A 225 2.34 -5.10 -0.96
C HIS A 225 3.07 -6.45 -1.13
N TRP A 226 3.42 -7.10 -0.02
CA TRP A 226 4.32 -8.24 0.01
C TRP A 226 3.60 -9.55 0.36
N SER A 227 2.62 -9.92 -0.46
CA SER A 227 1.80 -11.14 -0.30
C SER A 227 2.58 -12.44 -0.08
N THR A 228 3.77 -12.58 -0.69
CA THR A 228 4.61 -13.78 -0.59
C THR A 228 5.42 -13.89 0.70
N LEU A 229 5.51 -12.81 1.48
CA LEU A 229 6.03 -12.86 2.84
C LEU A 229 5.16 -13.75 3.74
N GLY A 230 3.88 -13.87 3.38
CA GLY A 230 2.87 -14.53 4.18
C GLY A 230 2.51 -13.75 5.44
N PRO A 231 1.66 -14.33 6.30
CA PRO A 231 1.24 -13.68 7.53
C PRO A 231 2.42 -13.43 8.47
N LEU A 232 2.71 -12.16 8.77
CA LEU A 232 3.76 -11.76 9.70
C LEU A 232 3.24 -10.74 10.72
N GLN A 233 3.36 -11.09 12.00
CA GLN A 233 3.02 -10.24 13.13
C GLN A 233 4.14 -10.33 14.17
N ARG A 234 4.85 -9.21 14.39
CA ARG A 234 5.90 -9.06 15.40
C ARG A 234 5.46 -8.03 16.43
N ALA A 235 6.31 -7.68 17.39
CA ALA A 235 5.97 -6.70 18.43
C ALA A 235 5.81 -5.26 17.90
N ASP A 236 6.41 -4.96 16.75
CA ASP A 236 6.43 -3.64 16.12
C ASP A 236 6.08 -3.68 14.62
N LEU A 237 5.53 -4.79 14.12
CA LEU A 237 5.30 -4.98 12.69
C LEU A 237 4.02 -5.79 12.42
N LEU A 238 3.19 -5.27 11.50
CA LEU A 238 2.05 -5.98 10.92
C LEU A 238 2.17 -6.01 9.39
N ALA A 239 2.33 -7.21 8.82
CA ALA A 239 2.17 -7.44 7.39
C ALA A 239 0.74 -7.96 7.13
N LEU A 240 -0.06 -7.18 6.41
CA LEU A 240 -1.48 -7.48 6.19
C LEU A 240 -1.81 -7.92 4.75
N ASP A 241 -0.86 -7.83 3.82
CA ASP A 241 -1.02 -8.44 2.51
C ASP A 241 -0.87 -9.96 2.63
N THR A 242 -2.01 -10.66 2.64
CA THR A 242 -2.09 -12.12 2.63
C THR A 242 -2.56 -12.66 1.28
N GLY A 243 -2.38 -11.88 0.21
CA GLY A 243 -2.54 -12.34 -1.16
C GLY A 243 -3.98 -12.66 -1.57
N CYS A 244 -4.95 -11.81 -1.20
CA CYS A 244 -6.36 -12.06 -1.47
C CYS A 244 -6.65 -12.36 -2.96
N VAL A 245 -6.13 -11.55 -3.88
CA VAL A 245 -6.38 -11.74 -5.33
C VAL A 245 -5.84 -13.07 -5.88
N TRP A 246 -4.83 -13.63 -5.21
CA TRP A 246 -4.17 -14.88 -5.58
C TRP A 246 -4.87 -16.14 -5.05
N GLY A 247 -5.99 -15.96 -4.33
CA GLY A 247 -6.69 -17.05 -3.63
C GLY A 247 -6.20 -17.30 -2.21
N GLY A 248 -5.44 -16.36 -1.63
CA GLY A 248 -5.05 -16.37 -0.23
C GLY A 248 -6.18 -15.86 0.67
N GLN A 249 -5.86 -14.87 1.51
CA GLN A 249 -6.83 -14.29 2.44
C GLN A 249 -6.83 -12.76 2.33
N LEU A 250 -7.93 -12.13 2.74
CA LEU A 250 -7.95 -10.71 3.07
C LEU A 250 -7.86 -10.57 4.59
N SER A 251 -6.88 -9.80 5.06
CA SER A 251 -6.59 -9.62 6.48
C SER A 251 -7.01 -8.23 6.97
N ALA A 252 -7.62 -8.18 8.15
CA ALA A 252 -7.86 -6.96 8.92
C ALA A 252 -7.18 -7.04 10.29
N ALA A 253 -6.61 -5.93 10.75
CA ALA A 253 -6.11 -5.77 12.11
C ALA A 253 -7.03 -4.82 12.89
N CYS A 254 -7.57 -5.25 14.02
CA CYS A 254 -8.39 -4.43 14.91
C CYS A 254 -7.51 -3.67 15.90
N LEU A 255 -7.29 -2.38 15.65
CA LEU A 255 -6.51 -1.52 16.53
C LEU A 255 -7.36 -0.98 17.68
N PRO A 256 -6.92 -1.14 18.94
CA PRO A 256 -7.55 -0.47 20.06
C PRO A 256 -7.25 1.03 20.04
N HIS A 257 -8.06 1.80 20.77
CA HIS A 257 -7.88 3.25 20.89
C HIS A 257 -6.56 3.64 21.56
N ALA A 258 -6.14 2.87 22.57
CA ALA A 258 -4.88 3.10 23.26
C ALA A 258 -3.72 2.52 22.44
N PRO A 259 -2.55 3.17 22.42
CA PRO A 259 -1.36 2.61 21.81
C PRO A 259 -1.06 1.21 22.36
N VAL A 260 -0.77 0.27 21.45
CA VAL A 260 -0.41 -1.10 21.83
C VAL A 260 1.10 -1.18 21.96
N ALA A 261 1.60 -1.60 23.11
CA ALA A 261 3.04 -1.75 23.33
C ALA A 261 3.64 -2.96 22.59
N ASP A 262 2.80 -3.95 22.26
CA ASP A 262 3.17 -5.16 21.55
C ASP A 262 2.11 -5.51 20.50
N ALA A 263 2.46 -5.30 19.25
CA ALA A 263 1.62 -5.55 18.09
C ALA A 263 1.09 -7.00 18.01
N ARG A 264 1.70 -7.98 18.70
CA ARG A 264 1.17 -9.35 18.80
C ARG A 264 -0.15 -9.46 19.58
N GLN A 265 -0.52 -8.41 20.30
CA GLN A 265 -1.81 -8.32 21.00
C GLN A 265 -2.92 -7.76 20.11
N VAL A 266 -2.60 -7.26 18.92
CA VAL A 266 -3.59 -6.80 17.94
C VAL A 266 -4.30 -8.01 17.36
N GLU A 267 -5.63 -8.01 17.43
CA GLU A 267 -6.46 -9.05 16.82
C GLU A 267 -6.39 -8.95 15.29
N ILE A 268 -6.13 -10.10 14.65
CA ILE A 268 -6.11 -10.22 13.19
C ILE A 268 -7.27 -11.11 12.74
N ILE A 269 -8.18 -10.54 11.96
CA ILE A 269 -9.28 -11.24 11.30
C ILE A 269 -8.84 -11.55 9.87
N ARG A 270 -9.10 -12.78 9.40
CA ARG A 270 -8.78 -13.19 8.03
C ARG A 270 -9.93 -13.94 7.42
N ILE A 271 -10.35 -13.53 6.23
CA ILE A 271 -11.35 -14.27 5.43
C ILE A 271 -10.68 -14.88 4.21
N PRO A 272 -11.06 -16.11 3.80
CA PRO A 272 -10.55 -16.71 2.58
C PRO A 272 -11.05 -15.94 1.35
N CYS A 273 -10.19 -15.78 0.35
CA CYS A 273 -10.53 -15.14 -0.91
C CYS A 273 -10.66 -16.16 -2.05
N PRO A 274 -11.65 -16.02 -2.94
CA PRO A 274 -11.65 -16.77 -4.19
C PRO A 274 -10.46 -16.32 -5.05
N GLN A 275 -9.82 -17.27 -5.73
CA GLN A 275 -8.72 -16.96 -6.64
C GLN A 275 -9.23 -16.19 -7.86
N ALA A 276 -8.86 -14.91 -7.96
CA ALA A 276 -9.20 -14.05 -9.09
C ALA A 276 -8.12 -14.06 -10.18
N GLN A 277 -6.86 -14.26 -9.78
CA GLN A 277 -5.72 -14.34 -10.68
C GLN A 277 -4.87 -15.56 -10.37
N ALA A 278 -4.31 -16.17 -11.42
CA ALA A 278 -3.26 -17.15 -11.27
C ALA A 278 -1.95 -16.43 -10.94
N PRO A 279 -1.24 -16.83 -9.88
CA PRO A 279 0.13 -16.40 -9.66
C PRO A 279 1.00 -16.69 -10.88
N GLY A 280 1.93 -15.81 -11.20
CA GLY A 280 2.83 -16.00 -12.35
C GLY A 280 3.60 -17.32 -12.23
N ARG A 281 3.68 -18.12 -13.30
CA ARG A 281 4.51 -19.34 -13.32
C ARG A 281 5.95 -18.98 -12.98
N GLY A 282 6.43 -19.50 -11.87
CA GLY A 282 7.58 -18.98 -11.14
C GLY A 282 7.28 -18.72 -9.67
N MET A 283 6.06 -18.97 -9.18
CA MET A 283 5.80 -19.42 -7.80
C MET A 283 6.74 -20.53 -7.37
#